data_AF-A0A7X5E2M7-F1
#
_entry.id   AF-A0A7X5E2M7-F1
#
_cell.length_a   1.000
_cell.length_b   1.000
_cell.length_c   1.000
_cell.angle_alpha   90.00
_cell.angle_beta   90.00
_cell.angle_gamma   90.00
#
_symmetry.space_group_name_H-M   'P 1'
#
loop_
_entity.id
_entity.type
_entity.pdbx_description
1 polymer ?
#
loop_
_entity_poly.entity_id
_entity_poly.type
_entity_poly.pdbx_seq_one_letter_code
_entity_poly.pdbx_strand_id
1 'polypeptide(L)' 'MENYVNYELTDEQWKRIQPLLPPENTGKKGRPRKDDRTMLNGMLWMNHSGAQWRQLP' A
#
# COMPACT_ATOMS: atom_id res chain seq x y z
N MET A 1 -4.79 23.24 12.62
CA MET A 1 -4.10 21.93 12.59
C MET A 1 -4.73 21.16 11.45
N GLU A 2 -4.00 21.08 10.34
CA GLU A 2 -4.49 20.56 9.05
C GLU A 2 -5.06 19.15 9.16
N ASN A 3 -6.11 18.91 8.40
CA ASN A 3 -6.81 17.63 8.29
C ASN A 3 -5.82 16.53 7.87
N TYR A 4 -5.41 15.68 8.81
CA TYR A 4 -4.69 14.45 8.47
C TYR A 4 -5.72 13.51 7.84
N VAL A 5 -5.86 13.57 6.52
CA VAL A 5 -6.70 12.63 5.80
C VAL A 5 -6.04 11.27 5.93
N ASN A 6 -6.71 10.34 6.61
CA ASN A 6 -6.25 8.97 6.69
C ASN A 6 -6.42 8.33 5.30
N TYR A 7 -5.30 8.11 4.59
CA TYR A 7 -5.29 7.49 3.26
C TYR A 7 -5.17 5.96 3.31
N GLU A 8 -5.20 5.38 4.51
CA GLU A 8 -5.20 3.94 4.66
C GLU A 8 -6.53 3.32 4.26
N LEU A 9 -6.45 2.14 3.65
CA LEU A 9 -7.63 1.33 3.36
C LEU A 9 -8.31 0.91 4.65
N THR A 10 -9.63 1.12 4.70
CA THR A 10 -10.49 0.49 5.69
C THR A 10 -10.47 -1.04 5.52
N ASP A 11 -10.81 -1.77 6.58
CA ASP A 11 -10.88 -3.24 6.49
C ASP A 11 -11.90 -3.73 5.47
N GLU A 12 -12.99 -3.00 5.27
CA GLU A 12 -14.01 -3.34 4.27
C GLU A 12 -13.46 -3.17 2.84
N GLN A 13 -12.77 -2.07 2.56
CA GLN A 13 -12.12 -1.86 1.26
C GLN A 13 -11.03 -2.90 1.05
N TRP A 14 -10.23 -3.20 2.07
CA TRP A 14 -9.18 -4.21 2.01
C TRP A 14 -9.74 -5.59 1.67
N LYS A 15 -10.85 -6.01 2.31
CA LYS A 15 -11.53 -7.29 2.01
C LYS A 15 -11.98 -7.41 0.56
N ARG A 16 -12.30 -6.30 -0.12
CA ARG A 16 -12.66 -6.30 -1.54
C ARG A 16 -11.45 -6.38 -2.46
N ILE A 17 -10.30 -5.82 -2.04
CA ILE A 17 -9.08 -5.74 -2.84
C ILE A 17 -8.21 -6.99 -2.69
N GLN A 18 -8.02 -7.49 -1.46
CA GLN A 18 -7.14 -8.62 -1.14
C GLN A 18 -7.33 -9.83 -2.08
N PRO A 19 -8.55 -10.26 -2.43
CA PRO A 19 -8.75 -11.43 -3.30
C PRO A 19 -8.28 -11.21 -4.75
N LEU A 20 -8.07 -9.96 -5.17
CA LEU A 20 -7.63 -9.60 -6.52
C LEU A 20 -6.09 -9.60 -6.65
N LEU A 21 -5.38 -9.67 -5.51
CA LEU A 21 -3.94 -9.67 -5.49
C LEU A 21 -3.38 -11.08 -5.71
N PRO A 22 -2.19 -11.19 -6.33
CA PRO A 22 -1.54 -12.49 -6.48
C PRO A 22 -1.23 -13.09 -5.10
N PRO A 23 -1.19 -14.42 -4.98
CA PRO A 23 -0.85 -15.06 -3.71
C PRO A 23 0.54 -14.63 -3.23
N GLU A 24 0.65 -14.43 -1.91
CA GLU A 24 1.82 -13.85 -1.23
C GLU A 24 3.12 -14.66 -1.42
N ASN A 25 3.01 -15.91 -1.89
CA ASN A 25 4.11 -16.84 -1.92
C ASN A 25 4.28 -17.50 -3.29
N THR A 26 5.15 -16.93 -4.13
CA THR A 26 5.41 -17.46 -5.48
C THR A 26 6.69 -18.28 -5.58
N GLY A 27 7.36 -18.59 -4.46
CA GLY A 27 8.64 -19.33 -4.47
C GLY A 27 9.74 -18.63 -5.29
N LYS A 28 9.58 -17.33 -5.57
CA LYS A 28 10.48 -16.56 -6.43
C LYS A 28 11.76 -16.21 -5.67
N LYS A 29 12.91 -16.41 -6.33
CA LYS A 29 14.21 -15.95 -5.84
C LYS A 29 14.25 -14.41 -5.89
N GLY A 30 14.56 -13.76 -4.77
CA GLY A 30 14.64 -12.30 -4.65
C GLY A 30 14.38 -11.79 -3.23
N ARG A 31 14.35 -10.47 -3.05
CA ARG A 31 13.95 -9.86 -1.78
C ARG A 31 12.49 -10.23 -1.48
N PRO A 32 12.17 -10.72 -0.27
CA PRO A 32 10.79 -10.97 0.12
C PRO A 32 9.92 -9.74 -0.13
N ARG A 33 8.69 -9.97 -0.61
CA ARG A 33 7.71 -8.91 -0.76
C ARG A 33 7.33 -8.39 0.64
N LYS A 34 7.02 -7.09 0.74
CA LYS A 34 6.34 -6.56 1.92
C LYS A 34 4.85 -6.91 1.83
N ASP A 35 4.18 -6.87 2.98
CA ASP A 35 2.74 -7.00 3.09
C ASP A 35 2.01 -6.09 2.08
N ASP A 36 1.06 -6.68 1.34
CA ASP A 36 0.40 -6.02 0.22
C ASP A 36 -0.44 -4.82 0.67
N ARG A 37 -1.08 -4.89 1.85
CA ARG A 37 -1.87 -3.78 2.40
C ARG A 37 -0.98 -2.59 2.71
N THR A 38 0.16 -2.85 3.33
CA THR A 38 1.17 -1.85 3.67
C THR A 38 1.70 -1.16 2.40
N MET A 39 2.01 -1.94 1.36
CA MET A 39 2.46 -1.41 0.08
C MET A 39 1.38 -0.53 -0.57
N LEU A 40 0.13 -0.98 -0.57
CA LEU A 40 -0.98 -0.25 -1.19
C LEU A 40 -1.33 1.04 -0.43
N ASN A 41 -1.33 1.02 0.90
CA ASN A 41 -1.47 2.22 1.71
C ASN A 41 -0.36 3.25 1.40
N GLY A 42 0.88 2.79 1.25
CA GLY A 42 2.00 3.66 0.85
C GLY A 42 1.80 4.29 -0.54
N MET A 43 1.31 3.52 -1.51
CA MET A 43 0.97 4.04 -2.84
C MET A 43 -0.16 5.07 -2.79
N LEU A 44 -1.21 4.82 -2.01
CA LEU A 44 -2.34 5.75 -1.85
C LEU A 44 -1.89 7.06 -1.21
N TRP A 45 -1.03 6.99 -0.19
CA TRP A 45 -0.44 8.17 0.44
C TRP A 45 0.39 9.00 -0.55
N MET A 46 1.25 8.35 -1.35
CA MET A 46 2.04 9.04 -2.38
C MET A 46 1.15 9.71 -3.43
N ASN A 47 0.15 8.99 -3.93
CA ASN A 47 -0.76 9.49 -4.96
C ASN A 47 -1.55 10.71 -4.48
N HIS A 48 -1.97 10.74 -3.21
CA HIS A 48 -2.70 11.87 -2.64
C HIS A 48 -1.82 13.04 -2.23
N SER A 49 -0.65 12.78 -1.66
CA SER A 49 0.27 13.84 -1.21
C SER A 49 0.97 14.54 -2.38
N GLY A 50 1.03 13.90 -3.56
CA GLY A 50 1.83 14.38 -4.68
C GLY A 50 3.34 14.36 -4.38
N ALA A 51 3.76 13.67 -3.31
CA ALA A 51 5.15 13.60 -2.91
C ALA A 51 5.99 12.95 -4.01
N GLN A 52 7.13 13.57 -4.32
CA GLN A 52 8.08 12.97 -5.24
C GLN A 52 8.67 11.69 -4.63
N TRP A 53 8.92 10.67 -5.44
CA TRP A 53 9.52 9.40 -5.01
C TRP A 53 10.82 9.54 -4.20
N ARG A 54 11.58 10.63 -4.42
CA ARG A 54 12.80 10.96 -3.67
C ARG A 54 12.57 11.46 -2.24
N GLN A 55 11.34 11.82 -1.89
CA GLN A 55 10.94 12.29 -0.56
C GLN A 55 10.51 11.14 0.35
N LEU A 56 10.49 9.91 -0.15
CA LEU A 56 10.33 8.72 0.68
C LEU A 56 11.62 8.51 1.50
N PRO A 57 11.53 8.24 2.82
CA PRO A 57 12.68 7.89 3.64
C PRO A 57 13.29 6.53 3.27
#